data_AF-A0A958LEC7-F1
#
_entry.id   AF-A0A958LEC7-F1
#
_cell.length_a   1.000
_cell.length_b   1.000
_cell.length_c   1.000
_cell.angle_alpha   90.00
_cell.angle_beta   90.00
_cell.angle_gamma   90.00
#
_symmetry.space_group_name_H-M   'P 1'
#
loop_
_entity.id
_entity.type
_entity.pdbx_description
1 polymer ?
#
loop_
_entity_poly.entity_id
_entity_poly.type
_entity_poly.pdbx_seq_one_letter_code
_entity_poly.pdbx_strand_id
1 'polypeptide(L)'
;EYSKPGEFIYDRPFQFGSKRTGPDLHRVGGKYPHFWHYRHMRDPRSTSPASIMPPYPWLYENDLDTSLTEAKLRGMKTLGAPYSNDELKNAVPNLQQQAKQITEQLYEQGVERQPGLENKEIIALIAYLQRLGTDIKNAPENAMASLSK
;
A
#
# COMPACT_ATOMS: atom_id res chain seq x y z
N GLU A 1 4.95 2.65 19.28
CA GLU A 1 4.01 1.52 19.39
C GLU A 1 4.60 0.31 18.68
N TYR A 2 4.51 -0.88 19.26
CA TYR A 2 5.08 -2.11 18.69
C TYR A 2 4.06 -2.88 17.84
N SER A 3 4.51 -3.81 16.99
CA SER A 3 3.64 -4.61 16.12
C SER A 3 2.87 -5.67 16.91
N LYS A 4 1.59 -5.86 16.60
CA LYS A 4 0.72 -6.84 17.28
C LYS A 4 0.39 -8.01 16.32
N PRO A 5 0.24 -9.24 16.82
CA PRO A 5 -0.06 -10.41 15.98
C PRO A 5 -1.30 -10.24 15.10
N GLY A 6 -2.31 -9.51 15.58
CA GLY A 6 -3.57 -9.27 14.87
C GLY A 6 -3.42 -8.50 13.54
N GLU A 7 -2.33 -7.74 13.37
CA GLU A 7 -2.11 -6.93 12.17
C GLU A 7 -1.64 -7.74 10.97
N PHE A 8 -1.19 -8.97 11.19
CA PHE A 8 -0.61 -9.84 10.17
C PHE A 8 -1.51 -11.01 9.81
N ILE A 9 -2.73 -11.09 10.38
CA ILE A 9 -3.68 -12.20 10.16
C ILE A 9 -3.95 -12.42 8.67
N TYR A 10 -3.94 -11.35 7.87
CA TYR A 10 -4.23 -11.40 6.45
C TYR A 10 -3.00 -11.45 5.55
N ASP A 11 -1.78 -11.36 6.08
CA ASP A 11 -0.56 -11.32 5.27
C ASP A 11 -0.14 -12.72 4.82
N ARG A 12 -0.12 -12.96 3.50
CA ARG A 12 0.25 -14.25 2.91
C ARG A 12 1.15 -14.06 1.69
N PRO A 13 2.47 -14.33 1.81
CA PRO A 13 3.21 -14.63 3.03
C PRO A 13 3.40 -13.41 3.94
N PHE A 14 3.79 -13.66 5.20
CA PHE A 14 4.11 -12.60 6.17
C PHE A 14 5.24 -11.68 5.66
N GLN A 15 5.19 -10.39 6.02
CA GLN A 15 6.15 -9.37 5.57
C GLN A 15 7.12 -8.93 6.69
N PHE A 16 7.47 -9.84 7.59
CA PHE A 16 8.46 -9.55 8.64
C PHE A 16 9.84 -9.45 8.04
N GLY A 17 10.51 -8.33 8.31
CA GLY A 17 11.91 -8.19 7.96
C GLY A 17 12.80 -9.07 8.82
N SER A 18 13.74 -9.76 8.19
CA SER A 18 14.86 -10.45 8.88
C SER A 18 16.12 -9.60 8.98
N LYS A 19 16.18 -8.49 8.23
CA LYS A 19 17.28 -7.53 8.19
C LYS A 19 16.75 -6.10 8.02
N ARG A 20 17.49 -5.13 8.55
CA ARG A 20 17.24 -3.69 8.39
C ARG A 20 18.43 -3.00 7.73
N THR A 21 18.41 -2.98 6.39
CA THR A 21 19.31 -2.10 5.63
C THR A 21 18.72 -0.69 5.56
N GLY A 22 17.40 -0.59 5.35
CA GLY A 22 16.62 0.62 5.57
C GLY A 22 15.80 0.54 6.87
N PRO A 23 15.03 1.59 7.19
CA PRO A 23 14.13 1.60 8.34
C PRO A 23 13.01 0.55 8.24
N ASP A 24 12.41 0.25 9.39
CA ASP A 24 11.20 -0.58 9.45
C ASP A 24 10.00 0.12 8.79
N LEU A 25 9.24 -0.60 7.98
CA LEU A 25 8.13 -0.05 7.20
C LEU A 25 6.76 -0.24 7.85
N HIS A 26 6.63 -1.04 8.91
CA HIS A 26 5.31 -1.45 9.38
C HIS A 26 4.44 -0.30 9.90
N ARG A 27 5.04 0.87 10.21
CA ARG A 27 4.36 2.07 10.72
C ARG A 27 4.51 3.30 9.82
N VAL A 28 4.69 3.09 8.51
CA VAL A 28 4.89 4.19 7.56
C VAL A 28 3.57 4.82 7.10
N GLY A 29 2.43 4.13 7.25
CA GLY A 29 1.13 4.64 6.83
C GLY A 29 0.78 5.99 7.45
N GLY A 30 0.49 6.98 6.60
CA GLY A 30 0.20 8.36 7.00
C GLY A 30 1.38 9.15 7.60
N LYS A 31 2.58 8.56 7.73
CA LYS A 31 3.76 9.26 8.25
C LYS A 31 4.34 10.27 7.25
N TYR A 32 4.29 9.92 5.96
CA TYR A 32 4.74 10.76 4.86
C TYR A 32 3.61 10.92 3.83
N PRO A 33 3.50 12.10 3.18
CA PRO A 33 2.49 12.30 2.14
C PRO A 33 2.78 11.44 0.91
N HIS A 34 1.77 11.23 0.07
CA HIS A 34 1.90 10.48 -1.19
C HIS A 34 3.03 11.04 -2.06
N PHE A 35 3.17 12.37 -2.14
CA PHE A 35 4.25 13.03 -2.88
C PHE A 35 5.65 12.66 -2.39
N TRP A 36 5.83 12.49 -1.07
CA TRP A 36 7.12 12.08 -0.53
C TRP A 36 7.48 10.68 -1.01
N HIS A 37 6.54 9.73 -0.96
CA HIS A 37 6.76 8.37 -1.48
C HIS A 37 7.01 8.39 -3.00
N TYR A 38 6.24 9.18 -3.74
CA TYR A 38 6.38 9.37 -5.17
C TYR A 38 7.74 9.98 -5.56
N ARG A 39 8.37 10.80 -4.73
CA ARG A 39 9.73 11.29 -4.99
C ARG A 39 10.80 10.34 -4.50
N HIS A 40 10.60 9.76 -3.32
CA HIS A 40 11.55 8.86 -2.69
C HIS A 40 11.79 7.61 -3.54
N MET A 41 10.76 7.02 -4.14
CA MET A 41 10.94 5.84 -5.00
C MET A 41 11.66 6.17 -6.32
N ARG A 42 11.52 7.39 -6.85
CA ARG A 42 12.21 7.84 -8.07
C ARG A 42 13.67 8.14 -7.82
N ASP A 43 13.94 8.93 -6.78
CA ASP A 43 15.29 9.24 -6.32
C ASP A 43 15.31 9.35 -4.79
N PRO A 44 15.71 8.28 -4.09
CA PRO A 44 15.75 8.27 -2.63
C PRO A 44 16.62 9.37 -2.02
N ARG A 45 17.68 9.79 -2.74
CA ARG A 45 18.60 10.85 -2.29
C ARG A 45 17.97 12.25 -2.32
N SER A 46 16.96 12.47 -3.15
CA SER A 46 16.26 13.76 -3.22
C SER A 46 15.45 14.09 -1.97
N THR A 47 15.04 13.08 -1.20
CA THR A 47 14.25 13.22 0.03
C THR A 47 15.04 12.80 1.28
N SER A 48 16.10 12.01 1.10
CA SER A 48 16.99 11.54 2.15
C SER A 48 18.43 11.52 1.61
N PRO A 49 19.20 12.62 1.77
CA PRO A 49 20.49 12.82 1.08
C PRO A 49 21.51 11.68 1.22
N ALA A 50 21.50 10.97 2.34
CA ALA A 50 22.39 9.82 2.61
C ALA A 50 21.72 8.45 2.38
N SER A 51 20.62 8.39 1.63
CA SER A 51 19.92 7.13 1.38
C SER A 51 20.77 6.19 0.52
N ILE A 52 20.87 4.94 0.98
CA ILE A 52 21.49 3.83 0.25
C ILE A 52 20.45 3.00 -0.53
N MET A 53 19.17 3.39 -0.46
CA MET A 53 18.11 2.73 -1.21
C MET A 53 18.34 2.93 -2.72
N PRO A 54 18.23 1.86 -3.53
CA PRO A 54 18.25 2.01 -4.99
C PRO A 54 17.04 2.80 -5.50
N PRO A 55 17.14 3.53 -6.62
CA PRO A 55 15.98 4.10 -7.29
C PRO A 55 15.16 3.00 -8.00
N TYR A 56 13.84 3.22 -8.12
CA TYR A 56 12.88 2.31 -8.75
C TYR A 56 12.16 2.98 -9.94
N PRO A 57 12.86 3.40 -11.01
CA PRO A 57 12.28 4.17 -12.11
C PRO A 57 11.22 3.41 -12.91
N TRP A 58 11.34 2.08 -13.02
CA TRP A 58 10.39 1.24 -13.75
C TRP A 58 8.96 1.32 -13.21
N LEU A 59 8.77 1.63 -11.92
CA LEU A 59 7.45 1.80 -11.31
C LEU A 59 6.66 2.97 -11.91
N TYR A 60 7.34 3.92 -12.55
CA TYR A 60 6.74 5.09 -13.21
C TYR A 60 6.48 4.81 -14.69
N GLU A 61 7.16 3.82 -15.26
CA GLU A 61 7.09 3.46 -16.67
C GLU A 61 6.04 2.39 -16.91
N ASN A 62 6.01 1.36 -16.07
CA ASN A 62 5.12 0.21 -16.18
C ASN A 62 3.68 0.52 -15.74
N ASP A 63 2.73 0.05 -16.54
CA ASP A 63 1.32 -0.01 -16.14
C ASP A 63 1.06 -1.27 -15.30
N LEU A 64 0.17 -1.15 -14.32
CA LEU A 64 -0.24 -2.23 -13.45
C LEU A 64 -1.12 -3.23 -14.21
N ASP A 65 -0.68 -4.48 -14.32
CA ASP A 65 -1.52 -5.57 -14.80
C ASP A 65 -2.53 -6.01 -13.71
N THR A 66 -3.81 -5.79 -14.01
CA THR A 66 -4.93 -6.11 -13.12
C THR A 66 -5.67 -7.40 -13.49
N SER A 67 -5.21 -8.12 -14.52
CA SER A 67 -5.86 -9.34 -15.03
C SER A 67 -6.07 -10.42 -13.96
N LEU A 68 -5.15 -10.49 -12.99
CA LEU A 68 -5.18 -11.48 -11.90
C LEU A 68 -5.73 -10.94 -10.57
N THR A 69 -6.16 -9.68 -10.49
CA THR A 69 -6.57 -9.07 -9.22
C THR A 69 -7.72 -9.82 -8.55
N GLU A 70 -8.79 -10.13 -9.30
CA GLU A 70 -9.92 -10.89 -8.76
C GLU A 70 -9.50 -12.30 -8.33
N ALA A 71 -8.69 -12.99 -9.15
CA ALA A 71 -8.20 -14.34 -8.84
C ALA A 71 -7.35 -14.35 -7.56
N LYS A 72 -6.49 -13.35 -7.36
CA LYS A 72 -5.69 -13.19 -6.15
C LYS A 72 -6.58 -12.97 -4.92
N LEU A 73 -7.59 -12.08 -5.01
CA LEU A 73 -8.52 -11.85 -3.89
C LEU A 73 -9.35 -13.08 -3.56
N ARG A 74 -9.77 -13.86 -4.57
CA ARG A 74 -10.43 -15.16 -4.37
C ARG A 74 -9.51 -16.14 -3.62
N GLY A 75 -8.24 -16.22 -4.03
CA GLY A 75 -7.23 -17.02 -3.32
C GLY A 75 -7.06 -16.59 -1.86
N MET A 76 -6.96 -15.28 -1.60
CA MET A 76 -6.88 -14.75 -0.25
C MET A 76 -8.12 -15.05 0.59
N LYS A 77 -9.31 -14.97 -0.02
CA LYS A 77 -10.57 -15.36 0.62
C LYS A 77 -10.57 -16.84 1.01
N THR A 78 -10.15 -17.73 0.11
CA THR A 78 -10.01 -19.16 0.42
C THR A 78 -9.06 -19.40 1.59
N LEU A 79 -8.02 -18.57 1.74
CA LEU A 79 -7.06 -18.66 2.84
C LEU A 79 -7.53 -18.00 4.14
N GLY A 80 -8.76 -17.46 4.19
CA GLY A 80 -9.39 -16.91 5.39
C GLY A 80 -9.49 -15.39 5.46
N ALA A 81 -9.13 -14.65 4.41
CA ALA A 81 -9.38 -13.20 4.36
C ALA A 81 -10.89 -12.91 4.18
N PRO A 82 -11.48 -11.94 4.90
CA PRO A 82 -12.92 -11.74 4.98
C PRO A 82 -13.48 -10.95 3.78
N TYR A 83 -13.07 -11.26 2.55
CA TYR A 83 -13.61 -10.60 1.35
C TYR A 83 -15.04 -11.06 1.05
N SER A 84 -15.95 -10.10 0.92
CA SER A 84 -17.31 -10.32 0.41
C SER A 84 -17.30 -10.68 -1.08
N ASN A 85 -18.37 -11.29 -1.58
CA ASN A 85 -18.48 -11.59 -3.02
C ASN A 85 -18.57 -10.31 -3.87
N ASP A 86 -19.09 -9.23 -3.30
CA ASP A 86 -19.21 -7.95 -3.98
C ASP A 86 -17.85 -7.25 -4.08
N GLU A 87 -16.99 -7.35 -3.08
CA GLU A 87 -15.60 -6.87 -3.16
C GLU A 87 -14.79 -7.62 -4.22
N LEU A 88 -15.02 -8.93 -4.38
CA LEU A 88 -14.37 -9.70 -5.44
C LEU A 88 -14.80 -9.22 -6.83
N LYS A 89 -16.10 -9.04 -7.05
CA LYS A 89 -16.64 -8.57 -8.34
C LYS A 89 -16.19 -7.14 -8.66
N ASN A 90 -16.10 -6.29 -7.64
CA ASN A 90 -15.73 -4.87 -7.79
C ASN A 90 -14.24 -4.61 -7.54
N ALA A 91 -13.40 -5.64 -7.55
CA ALA A 91 -11.98 -5.52 -7.22
C ALA A 91 -11.24 -4.49 -8.09
N VAL A 92 -11.40 -4.59 -9.41
CA VAL A 92 -10.76 -3.68 -10.37
C VAL A 92 -11.37 -2.27 -10.30
N PRO A 93 -12.70 -2.07 -10.30
CA PRO A 93 -13.30 -0.76 -10.08
C PRO A 93 -12.83 -0.07 -8.78
N ASN A 94 -12.80 -0.79 -7.65
CA ASN A 94 -12.37 -0.25 -6.36
C ASN A 94 -10.89 0.16 -6.38
N LEU A 95 -10.04 -0.68 -6.96
CA LEU A 95 -8.61 -0.38 -7.17
C LEU A 95 -8.45 0.89 -8.02
N GLN A 96 -9.16 1.00 -9.14
CA GLN A 96 -9.10 2.16 -10.03
C GLN A 96 -9.58 3.44 -9.33
N GLN A 97 -10.64 3.34 -8.51
CA GLN A 97 -11.13 4.47 -7.72
C GLN A 97 -10.07 4.95 -6.73
N GLN A 98 -9.44 4.02 -6.00
CA GLN A 98 -8.37 4.36 -5.06
C GLN A 98 -7.16 4.98 -5.78
N ALA A 99 -6.77 4.42 -6.92
CA ALA A 99 -5.65 4.93 -7.71
C ALA A 99 -5.91 6.36 -8.21
N LYS A 100 -7.13 6.66 -8.67
CA LYS A 100 -7.54 8.02 -9.04
C LYS A 100 -7.47 8.99 -7.88
N GLN A 101 -7.95 8.60 -6.69
CA GLN A 101 -7.88 9.44 -5.49
C GLN A 101 -6.44 9.79 -5.10
N ILE A 102 -5.55 8.80 -5.10
CA ILE A 102 -4.12 9.01 -4.80
C ILE A 102 -3.49 9.93 -5.84
N THR A 103 -3.82 9.72 -7.12
CA THR A 103 -3.29 10.49 -8.25
C THR A 103 -3.77 11.95 -8.20
N GLU A 104 -5.03 12.20 -7.86
CA GLU A 104 -5.58 13.55 -7.64
C GLU A 104 -4.81 14.28 -6.54
N GLN A 105 -4.59 13.61 -5.40
CA GLN A 105 -3.81 14.18 -4.29
C GLN A 105 -2.34 14.45 -4.67
N LEU A 106 -1.74 13.63 -5.53
CA LEU A 106 -0.41 13.88 -6.05
C LEU A 106 -0.37 15.15 -6.91
N TYR A 107 -1.39 15.40 -7.72
CA TYR A 107 -1.50 16.63 -8.51
C TYR A 107 -1.65 17.86 -7.63
N GLU A 108 -2.47 17.79 -6.58
CA GLU A 108 -2.60 18.85 -5.58
C GLU A 108 -1.28 19.14 -4.85
N GLN A 109 -0.44 18.12 -4.69
CA GLN A 109 0.88 18.21 -4.06
C GLN A 109 2.00 18.63 -5.04
N GLY A 110 1.66 18.95 -6.30
CA GLY A 110 2.58 19.52 -7.28
C GLY A 110 3.25 18.52 -8.20
N VAL A 111 2.76 17.28 -8.30
CA VAL A 111 3.14 16.38 -9.41
C VAL A 111 2.49 16.89 -10.69
N GLU A 112 3.25 16.94 -11.78
CA GLU A 112 2.72 17.31 -13.10
C GLU A 112 1.61 16.36 -13.54
N ARG A 113 0.54 16.90 -14.13
CA ARG A 113 -0.57 16.10 -14.66
C ARG A 113 -0.10 15.31 -15.86
N GLN A 114 -0.19 13.98 -15.76
CA GLN A 114 0.24 13.05 -16.80
C GLN A 114 -0.89 12.06 -17.09
N PRO A 115 -1.31 11.90 -18.35
CA PRO A 115 -2.33 10.91 -18.69
C PRO A 115 -1.90 9.50 -18.28
N GLY A 116 -2.78 8.78 -17.57
CA GLY A 116 -2.55 7.39 -17.19
C GLY A 116 -1.61 7.18 -15.99
N LEU A 117 -1.25 8.24 -15.25
CA LEU A 117 -0.47 8.11 -14.02
C LEU A 117 -1.14 7.17 -13.02
N GLU A 118 -2.48 7.19 -12.94
CA GLU A 118 -3.28 6.32 -12.07
C GLU A 118 -3.11 4.82 -12.38
N ASN A 119 -2.64 4.48 -13.58
CA ASN A 119 -2.42 3.10 -13.99
C ASN A 119 -1.01 2.60 -13.64
N LYS A 120 -0.09 3.48 -13.20
CA LYS A 120 1.31 3.12 -12.96
C LYS A 120 1.49 2.32 -11.68
N GLU A 121 2.44 1.39 -11.70
CA GLU A 121 2.77 0.53 -10.55
C GLU A 121 3.13 1.34 -9.29
N ILE A 122 3.74 2.53 -9.44
CA ILE A 122 4.06 3.42 -8.33
C ILE A 122 2.82 3.81 -7.50
N ILE A 123 1.64 3.96 -8.13
CA ILE A 123 0.41 4.33 -7.42
C ILE A 123 -0.05 3.18 -6.52
N ALA A 124 0.03 1.93 -7.01
CA ALA A 124 -0.27 0.75 -6.21
C ALA A 124 0.69 0.61 -5.03
N LEU A 125 1.99 0.88 -5.22
CA LEU A 125 2.97 0.85 -4.15
C LEU A 125 2.69 1.90 -3.08
N ILE A 126 2.34 3.13 -3.49
CA ILE A 126 1.95 4.20 -2.56
C ILE A 126 0.70 3.79 -1.77
N ALA A 127 -0.33 3.25 -2.42
CA ALA A 127 -1.53 2.76 -1.76
C ALA A 127 -1.21 1.72 -0.68
N TYR A 128 -0.32 0.76 -1.00
CA TYR A 128 0.13 -0.26 -0.06
C TYR A 128 0.87 0.34 1.15
N LEU A 129 1.87 1.19 0.92
CA LEU A 129 2.66 1.79 1.99
C LEU A 129 1.81 2.66 2.93
N GLN A 130 0.80 3.33 2.38
CA GLN A 130 -0.09 4.20 3.15
C GLN A 130 -1.03 3.42 4.08
N ARG A 131 -1.28 2.14 3.79
CA ARG A 131 -2.06 1.23 4.64
C ARG A 131 -1.23 0.63 5.79
N LEU A 132 0.10 0.56 5.67
CA LEU A 132 0.93 -0.15 6.65
C LEU A 132 0.85 0.47 8.05
N GLY A 133 0.31 -0.31 8.98
CA GLY A 133 0.24 0.03 10.41
C GLY A 133 -0.86 1.00 10.79
N THR A 134 -1.82 1.28 9.91
CA THR A 134 -2.98 2.13 10.21
C THR A 134 -4.12 1.38 10.90
N ASP A 135 -4.16 0.06 10.76
CA ASP A 135 -5.28 -0.77 11.20
C ASP A 135 -5.49 -0.76 12.73
N ILE A 136 -4.44 -0.54 13.54
CA ILE A 136 -4.59 -0.39 15.00
C ILE A 136 -5.33 0.90 15.38
N LYS A 137 -5.05 2.00 14.68
CA LYS A 137 -5.59 3.32 15.05
C LYS A 137 -7.06 3.46 14.72
N ASN A 138 -7.52 2.69 13.72
CA ASN A 138 -8.88 2.77 13.18
C ASN A 138 -9.73 1.53 13.52
N ALA A 139 -9.25 0.63 14.39
CA ALA A 139 -10.02 -0.54 14.78
C ALA A 139 -11.26 -0.10 15.60
N PRO A 140 -12.49 -0.48 15.20
CA PRO A 140 -13.65 -0.28 16.04
C PRO A 140 -13.46 -1.05 17.36
N GLU A 141 -13.82 -0.42 18.48
CA GLU A 141 -13.62 -0.92 19.86
C GLU A 141 -14.09 -2.39 20.04
N ASN A 142 -15.10 -2.82 19.28
CA ASN A 142 -15.66 -4.17 19.30
C ASN A 142 -14.75 -5.27 18.72
N ALA A 143 -13.77 -4.95 17.86
CA ALA A 143 -12.83 -5.93 17.30
C ALA A 143 -11.72 -6.31 18.30
N MET A 144 -11.47 -5.48 19.31
CA MET A 144 -10.48 -5.75 20.35
C MET A 144 -11.02 -6.71 21.43
N ALA A 145 -12.34 -6.80 21.60
CA ALA A 145 -12.99 -7.65 22.60
C ALA A 145 -13.05 -9.14 22.22
N SER A 146 -12.94 -9.49 20.93
CA SER A 146 -12.86 -10.88 20.46
C SER A 146 -11.44 -11.45 20.49
N LEU A 147 -10.43 -10.62 20.76
CA LEU A 147 -9.01 -10.99 20.80
C LEU A 147 -8.52 -11.38 22.22
N SER A 148 -9.40 -11.34 23.23
CA SER A 148 -9.06 -11.63 24.63
C SER A 148 -9.79 -12.86 25.21
N LYS A 149 -10.19 -13.82 24.38
CA LYS A 149 -10.72 -15.11 24.84
C LYS A 149 -10.01 -16.27 24.17
#